data_AF-T1HBS1-F1
#
_entry.id   AF-T1HBS1-F1
#
_cell.length_a   1.000
_cell.length_b   1.000
_cell.length_c   1.000
_cell.angle_alpha   90.00
_cell.angle_beta   90.00
_cell.angle_gamma   90.00
#
_symmetry.space_group_name_H-M   'P 1'
#
loop_
_entity.id
_entity.type
_entity.pdbx_description
1 polymer ?
#
loop_
_entity_poly.entity_id
_entity_poly.type
_entity_poly.pdbx_seq_one_letter_code
_entity_poly.pdbx_strand_id
1 'polypeptide(L)'
;MFSTIFLPPAMLVFISTTVALVLQTPPVLPIEFCKLCDNVFCPPTAEACPSTSRVNDPCGCCPDGICPAAESETCSPAVPCERGYFCEQEEETAAGVCRCRRDLRAVCASDNTTYLSICQMEEQPHKPSLLKWGHCDSAPHIVSGGEDVEVLLGQPLAVDCEIKGAPIPSVTWYFNEVFHMFANVFQ
;
A
#
# COMPACT_ATOMS: atom_id res chain seq x y z
N MET A 1 -14.06 -60.78 -42.53
CA MET A 1 -14.34 -59.48 -43.20
C MET A 1 -13.39 -58.48 -42.56
N PHE A 2 -12.13 -58.47 -42.99
CA PHE A 2 -11.55 -57.54 -43.98
C PHE A 2 -11.62 -56.06 -43.57
N SER A 3 -10.43 -55.55 -43.25
CA SER A 3 -9.91 -54.18 -43.36
C SER A 3 -10.87 -53.10 -43.84
N THR A 4 -10.88 -51.98 -43.12
CA THR A 4 -10.39 -50.73 -43.71
C THR A 4 -10.07 -49.72 -42.61
N ILE A 5 -8.77 -49.43 -42.48
CA ILE A 5 -8.25 -48.21 -41.87
C ILE A 5 -8.67 -47.06 -42.78
N PHE A 6 -9.48 -46.14 -42.27
CA PHE A 6 -9.77 -44.87 -42.93
C PHE A 6 -8.98 -43.77 -42.21
N LEU A 7 -7.83 -43.41 -42.78
CA LEU A 7 -7.12 -42.18 -42.51
C LEU A 7 -7.75 -41.07 -43.36
N PRO A 8 -8.27 -39.98 -42.79
CA PRO A 8 -8.47 -38.74 -43.52
C PRO A 8 -7.16 -37.94 -43.62
N PRO A 9 -7.01 -37.12 -44.67
CA PRO A 9 -5.73 -36.59 -45.14
C PRO A 9 -5.17 -35.50 -44.24
N ALA A 10 -3.85 -35.40 -44.27
CA ALA A 10 -3.01 -34.38 -43.64
C ALA A 10 -3.64 -32.99 -43.69
N MET A 11 -4.17 -32.54 -42.55
CA MET A 11 -4.42 -31.13 -42.30
C MET A 11 -3.07 -30.50 -41.99
N LEU A 12 -2.51 -29.82 -42.99
CA LEU A 12 -1.35 -28.95 -42.84
C LEU A 12 -1.67 -27.89 -41.78
N VAL A 13 -1.16 -28.12 -40.57
CA VAL A 13 -1.15 -27.11 -39.51
C VAL A 13 -0.14 -26.05 -39.93
N PHE A 14 -0.61 -24.97 -40.54
CA PHE A 14 0.18 -23.75 -40.66
C PHE A 14 0.29 -23.15 -39.25
N ILE A 15 1.40 -23.44 -38.57
CA ILE A 15 1.77 -22.76 -37.34
C ILE A 15 2.17 -21.34 -37.74
N SER A 16 1.19 -20.45 -37.86
CA SER A 16 1.43 -19.01 -37.97
C SER A 16 1.93 -18.54 -36.62
N THR A 17 3.24 -18.58 -36.39
CA THR A 17 3.90 -17.90 -35.28
C THR A 17 3.90 -16.40 -35.56
N THR A 18 2.73 -15.77 -35.51
CA THR A 18 2.67 -14.34 -35.20
C THR A 18 2.91 -14.24 -33.70
N VAL A 19 4.17 -14.11 -33.32
CA VAL A 19 4.55 -13.55 -32.03
C VAL A 19 4.01 -12.12 -32.05
N ALA A 20 2.77 -11.95 -31.62
CA ALA A 20 2.25 -10.64 -31.30
C ALA A 20 3.08 -10.17 -30.11
N LEU A 21 4.02 -9.27 -30.38
CA LEU A 21 4.72 -8.52 -29.36
C LEU A 21 3.65 -7.69 -28.66
N VAL A 22 3.02 -8.24 -27.62
CA VAL A 22 2.15 -7.49 -26.71
C VAL A 22 3.09 -6.58 -25.94
N LEU A 23 3.38 -5.42 -26.53
CA LEU A 23 3.89 -4.26 -25.81
C LEU A 23 2.85 -3.96 -24.74
N GLN A 24 3.05 -4.51 -23.54
CA GLN A 24 2.32 -4.15 -22.34
C GLN A 24 2.70 -2.71 -22.02
N THR A 25 2.03 -1.75 -22.67
CA THR A 25 1.97 -0.40 -22.15
C THR A 25 1.23 -0.48 -20.81
N PRO A 26 1.75 0.14 -19.74
CA PRO A 26 1.02 0.19 -18.47
C PRO A 26 -0.38 0.77 -18.72
N PRO A 27 -1.41 0.34 -17.97
CA PRO A 27 -2.77 0.83 -18.15
C PRO A 27 -2.79 2.34 -17.83
N VAL A 28 -2.79 3.17 -18.88
CA VAL A 28 -3.11 4.59 -18.77
C VAL A 28 -4.63 4.68 -18.68
N LEU A 29 -5.14 5.32 -17.62
CA LEU A 29 -6.56 5.59 -17.44
C LEU A 29 -7.13 6.31 -18.68
N PRO A 30 -8.37 5.99 -19.11
CA PRO A 30 -9.00 6.65 -20.25
C PRO A 30 -9.16 8.16 -20.03
N ILE A 31 -9.01 8.93 -21.12
CA ILE A 31 -8.84 10.39 -21.20
C ILE A 31 -10.12 11.18 -20.81
N GLU A 32 -11.17 10.54 -20.28
CA GLU A 32 -12.43 11.24 -19.96
C GLU A 32 -12.34 12.15 -18.73
N PHE A 33 -11.30 12.02 -17.89
CA PHE A 33 -11.11 12.84 -16.68
C PHE A 33 -10.02 13.91 -16.79
N CYS A 34 -9.20 13.89 -17.85
CA CYS A 34 -8.11 14.84 -18.06
C CYS A 34 -8.25 15.54 -19.41
N LYS A 35 -8.22 16.88 -19.42
CA LYS A 35 -8.18 17.67 -20.67
C LYS A 35 -6.83 17.52 -21.37
N LEU A 36 -6.75 17.95 -22.63
CA LEU A 36 -5.45 18.09 -23.30
C LEU A 36 -4.53 18.99 -22.47
N CYS A 37 -3.32 18.49 -22.21
CA CYS A 37 -2.34 19.21 -21.43
C CYS A 37 -1.82 20.43 -22.19
N ASP A 38 -1.90 21.59 -21.55
CA ASP A 38 -1.25 22.81 -21.99
C ASP A 38 -0.51 23.44 -20.80
N ASN A 39 0.82 23.40 -20.86
CA ASN A 39 1.72 23.82 -19.78
C ASN A 39 1.62 25.32 -19.48
N VAL A 40 0.99 26.11 -20.35
CA VAL A 40 0.78 27.55 -20.13
C VAL A 40 -0.18 27.81 -18.97
N PHE A 41 -1.08 26.87 -18.67
CA PHE A 41 -2.02 26.98 -17.55
C PHE A 41 -1.45 26.46 -16.22
N CYS A 42 -0.22 25.96 -16.21
CA CYS A 42 0.40 25.52 -14.97
C CYS A 42 0.67 26.72 -14.05
N PRO A 43 0.45 26.56 -12.73
CA PRO A 43 0.69 27.63 -11.78
C PRO A 43 2.17 28.04 -11.78
N PRO A 44 2.49 29.34 -11.56
CA PRO A 44 3.86 29.83 -11.53
C PRO A 44 4.70 29.14 -10.43
N THR A 45 6.02 29.33 -10.50
CA THR A 45 7.04 28.61 -9.70
C THR A 45 6.86 28.71 -8.18
N ALA A 46 7.58 27.83 -7.44
CA ALA A 46 7.41 27.41 -6.04
C ALA A 46 7.11 28.46 -4.95
N GLU A 47 7.29 29.75 -5.24
CA GLU A 47 7.08 30.87 -4.31
C GLU A 47 5.59 31.23 -4.12
N ALA A 48 4.70 30.71 -4.97
CA ALA A 48 3.27 31.06 -4.96
C ALA A 48 2.35 30.06 -4.21
N CYS A 49 2.84 28.89 -3.79
CA CYS A 49 2.00 27.93 -3.08
C CYS A 49 1.89 28.29 -1.59
N PRO A 50 0.68 28.24 -0.98
CA PRO A 50 0.50 28.46 0.45
C PRO A 50 1.31 27.48 1.32
N SER A 51 1.50 26.26 0.82
CA SER A 51 2.33 25.22 1.43
C SER A 51 3.69 25.10 0.74
N THR A 52 4.72 24.68 1.50
CA THR A 52 6.07 24.45 0.96
C THR A 52 6.17 23.19 0.07
N SER A 53 5.08 22.44 -0.06
CA SER A 53 5.04 21.15 -0.74
C SER A 53 4.36 21.28 -2.10
N ARG A 54 4.89 20.58 -3.11
CA ARG A 54 4.20 20.36 -4.38
C ARG A 54 3.78 18.90 -4.49
N VAL A 55 2.68 18.69 -5.19
CA VAL A 55 2.16 17.35 -5.51
C VAL A 55 2.10 17.18 -7.02
N ASN A 56 2.25 15.94 -7.46
CA ASN A 56 2.13 15.62 -8.87
C ASN A 56 0.71 15.94 -9.31
N ASP A 57 0.58 16.62 -10.44
CA ASP A 57 -0.70 16.77 -11.12
C ASP A 57 -1.28 15.37 -11.40
N PRO A 58 -2.53 15.06 -10.99
CA PRO A 58 -3.16 13.78 -11.29
C PRO A 58 -3.16 13.42 -12.78
N CYS A 59 -3.15 14.43 -13.65
CA CYS A 59 -3.09 14.27 -15.10
C CYS A 59 -1.66 14.27 -15.68
N GLY A 60 -0.64 14.52 -14.86
CA GLY A 60 0.77 14.53 -15.26
C GLY A 60 1.15 15.64 -16.24
N CYS A 61 0.39 16.74 -16.30
CA CYS A 61 0.63 17.85 -17.21
C CYS A 61 1.76 18.76 -16.74
N CYS A 62 1.68 19.24 -15.49
CA CYS A 62 2.62 20.23 -14.98
C CYS A 62 3.93 19.58 -14.49
N PRO A 63 5.09 19.88 -15.11
CA PRO A 63 6.37 19.24 -14.77
C PRO A 63 6.86 19.61 -13.37
N ASP A 64 6.57 20.83 -12.92
CA ASP A 64 6.90 21.30 -11.59
C ASP A 64 5.81 20.96 -10.55
N GLY A 65 4.79 20.17 -10.92
CA GLY A 65 3.64 19.87 -10.08
C GLY A 65 2.69 21.06 -9.86
N ILE A 66 1.66 20.83 -9.04
CA ILE A 66 0.63 21.83 -8.70
C ILE A 66 0.62 22.11 -7.20
N CYS A 67 0.06 23.26 -6.81
CA CYS A 67 -0.12 23.59 -5.39
C CYS A 67 -1.21 22.69 -4.80
N PRO A 68 -0.92 21.97 -3.72
CA PRO A 68 -1.93 21.20 -3.02
C PRO A 68 -2.83 22.10 -2.16
N ALA A 69 -4.06 21.64 -1.91
CA ALA A 69 -4.92 22.18 -0.87
C ALA A 69 -4.44 21.73 0.52
N ALA A 70 -4.39 22.68 1.47
CA ALA A 70 -3.99 22.47 2.85
C ALA A 70 -5.11 21.82 3.69
N GLU A 71 -4.84 21.55 4.96
CA GLU A 71 -5.86 21.03 5.87
C GLU A 71 -7.09 21.94 5.94
N SER A 72 -8.28 21.34 5.89
CA SER A 72 -9.58 22.04 5.92
C SER A 72 -9.87 22.93 4.71
N GLU A 73 -9.05 22.90 3.66
CA GLU A 73 -9.34 23.55 2.38
C GLU A 73 -10.18 22.66 1.45
N THR A 74 -10.84 23.29 0.49
CA THR A 74 -11.64 22.58 -0.52
C THR A 74 -10.73 21.86 -1.52
N CYS A 75 -11.01 20.58 -1.73
CA CYS A 75 -10.34 19.74 -2.71
C CYS A 75 -11.29 19.26 -3.79
N SER A 76 -10.71 18.85 -4.92
CA SER A 76 -11.44 18.29 -6.06
C SER A 76 -10.47 17.43 -6.90
N PRO A 77 -10.93 16.69 -7.92
CA PRO A 77 -10.03 15.99 -8.83
C PRO A 77 -8.95 16.87 -9.48
N ALA A 78 -9.20 18.17 -9.62
CA ALA A 78 -8.25 19.15 -10.15
C ALA A 78 -7.36 19.80 -9.07
N VAL A 79 -7.77 19.73 -7.80
CA VAL A 79 -7.08 20.33 -6.66
C VAL A 79 -6.82 19.24 -5.61
N PRO A 80 -5.72 18.50 -5.73
CA PRO A 80 -5.35 17.46 -4.77
C PRO A 80 -4.93 18.07 -3.43
N CYS A 81 -5.07 17.29 -2.37
CA CYS A 81 -4.61 17.69 -1.04
C CYS A 81 -3.09 17.56 -0.89
N GLU A 82 -2.53 18.20 0.14
CA GLU A 82 -1.12 18.06 0.50
C GLU A 82 -0.78 16.61 0.89
N ARG A 83 0.51 16.27 0.90
CA ARG A 83 0.94 14.92 1.25
C ARG A 83 0.40 14.53 2.62
N GLY A 84 -0.22 13.35 2.67
CA GLY A 84 -0.80 12.83 3.91
C GLY A 84 -2.24 13.23 4.20
N TYR A 85 -2.82 14.10 3.38
CA TYR A 85 -4.22 14.48 3.45
C TYR A 85 -5.02 13.72 2.36
N PHE A 86 -6.28 13.44 2.65
CA PHE A 86 -7.21 12.86 1.69
C PHE A 86 -8.40 13.80 1.48
N CYS A 87 -8.94 13.79 0.26
CA CYS A 87 -10.11 14.57 -0.06
C CYS A 87 -11.36 13.83 0.43
N GLU A 88 -11.95 14.31 1.52
CA GLU A 88 -13.21 13.80 2.02
C GLU A 88 -14.36 14.44 1.24
N GLN A 89 -14.94 13.68 0.32
CA GLN A 89 -16.00 14.15 -0.59
C GLN A 89 -17.33 14.30 0.14
N GLU A 90 -18.11 15.31 -0.26
CA GLU A 90 -19.52 15.41 0.09
C GLU A 90 -20.34 14.58 -0.92
N GLU A 91 -21.32 13.79 -0.46
CA GLU A 91 -22.03 12.76 -1.27
C GLU A 91 -22.65 13.27 -2.58
N GLU A 92 -22.85 14.59 -2.72
CA GLU A 92 -23.52 15.21 -3.86
C GLU A 92 -22.59 16.03 -4.78
N THR A 93 -21.30 16.18 -4.45
CA THR A 93 -20.36 16.94 -5.28
C THR A 93 -19.03 16.21 -5.48
N ALA A 94 -18.38 16.46 -6.62
CA ALA A 94 -16.99 16.03 -6.83
C ALA A 94 -15.99 16.84 -5.99
N ALA A 95 -16.46 17.80 -5.20
CA ALA A 95 -15.65 18.58 -4.28
C ALA A 95 -15.73 17.99 -2.87
N GLY A 96 -14.69 18.25 -2.09
CA GLY A 96 -14.60 17.80 -0.71
C GLY A 96 -13.74 18.71 0.11
N VAL A 97 -13.37 18.26 1.30
CA VAL A 97 -12.44 18.96 2.19
C VAL A 97 -11.23 18.10 2.47
N CYS A 98 -10.04 18.68 2.40
CA CYS A 98 -8.81 18.00 2.76
C CYS A 98 -8.80 17.73 4.26
N ARG A 99 -8.82 16.44 4.63
CA ARG A 99 -8.70 16.01 6.02
C ARG A 99 -7.47 15.15 6.18
N CYS A 100 -6.82 15.26 7.33
CA CYS A 100 -5.79 14.31 7.69
C CYS A 100 -6.42 12.93 7.86
N ARG A 101 -5.83 11.91 7.24
CA ARG A 101 -6.31 10.54 7.39
C ARG A 101 -6.00 10.09 8.83
N ARG A 102 -7.03 10.12 9.69
CA ARG A 102 -6.97 9.54 11.04
C ARG A 102 -7.16 8.02 11.04
N ASP A 103 -6.86 7.35 9.93
CA ASP A 103 -6.96 5.89 9.83
C ASP A 103 -5.82 5.16 10.55
N LEU A 104 -5.20 5.81 11.55
CA LEU A 104 -4.14 5.28 12.41
C LEU A 104 -2.99 4.63 11.63
N ARG A 105 -2.77 5.04 10.37
CA ARG A 105 -1.62 4.56 9.59
C ARG A 105 -0.36 5.25 10.10
N ALA A 106 0.19 4.64 11.15
CA ALA A 106 1.44 5.02 11.73
C ALA A 106 2.53 5.06 10.66
N VAL A 107 3.53 5.92 10.85
CA VAL A 107 4.72 6.02 10.01
C VAL A 107 5.96 6.05 10.87
N CYS A 108 7.01 5.38 10.42
CA CYS A 108 8.34 5.50 10.99
C CYS A 108 9.11 6.54 10.18
N ALA A 109 9.63 7.56 10.87
CA ALA A 109 10.42 8.61 10.24
C ALA A 109 11.93 8.37 10.38
N SER A 110 12.74 9.19 9.70
CA SER A 110 14.20 9.08 9.67
C SER A 110 14.89 9.30 11.02
N ASP A 111 14.18 9.84 12.01
CA ASP A 111 14.64 9.98 13.40
C ASP A 111 14.30 8.76 14.27
N ASN A 112 13.85 7.66 13.65
CA ASN A 112 13.41 6.44 14.31
C ASN A 112 12.23 6.66 15.28
N THR A 113 11.44 7.72 15.05
CA THR A 113 10.21 7.99 15.79
C THR A 113 9.01 7.50 15.01
N THR A 114 8.09 6.84 15.71
CA THR A 114 6.80 6.45 15.15
C THR A 114 5.78 7.57 15.38
N TYR A 115 5.23 8.10 14.30
CA TYR A 115 4.12 9.06 14.30
C TYR A 115 2.80 8.34 14.02
N LEU A 116 1.69 8.83 14.58
CA LEU A 116 0.35 8.24 14.40
C LEU A 116 -0.17 8.40 12.98
N SER A 117 0.29 9.43 12.28
CA SER A 117 0.01 9.69 10.88
C SER A 117 1.16 10.46 10.25
N ILE A 118 1.17 10.48 8.92
CA ILE A 118 2.09 11.32 8.13
C ILE A 118 1.86 12.82 8.37
N CYS A 119 0.63 13.27 8.69
CA CYS A 119 0.36 14.68 9.00
C CYS A 119 1.11 15.12 10.27
N GLN A 120 1.04 14.30 11.33
CA GLN A 120 1.74 14.56 12.59
C GLN A 120 3.28 14.63 12.41
N MET A 121 3.80 13.85 11.45
CA MET A 121 5.21 13.86 11.08
C MET A 121 5.58 15.16 10.33
N GLU A 122 4.77 15.60 9.37
CA GLU A 122 5.02 16.83 8.60
C GLU A 122 4.88 18.11 9.44
N GLU A 123 4.09 18.07 10.54
CA GLU A 123 4.00 19.15 11.53
C GLU A 123 5.31 19.38 12.32
N GLN A 124 6.23 18.42 12.30
CA GLN A 124 7.46 18.54 13.08
C GLN A 124 8.40 19.61 12.51
N PRO A 125 8.99 20.47 13.36
CA PRO A 125 9.81 21.58 12.90
C PRO A 125 11.07 21.14 12.13
N HIS A 126 11.62 19.97 12.45
CA HIS A 126 12.77 19.38 11.76
C HIS A 126 12.41 18.66 10.47
N LYS A 127 11.13 18.54 10.12
CA LYS A 127 10.61 17.89 8.92
C LYS A 127 11.29 16.53 8.64
N PRO A 128 11.17 15.55 9.55
CA PRO A 128 11.79 14.25 9.36
C PRO A 128 11.21 13.58 8.11
N SER A 129 12.05 12.85 7.38
CA SER A 129 11.63 12.15 6.17
C SER A 129 10.96 10.82 6.50
N LEU A 130 10.01 10.39 5.67
CA LEU A 130 9.37 9.08 5.81
C LEU A 130 10.40 7.96 5.55
N LEU A 131 10.67 7.14 6.57
CA LEU A 131 11.52 5.96 6.44
C LEU A 131 10.70 4.75 5.97
N LYS A 132 9.56 4.49 6.62
CA LYS A 132 8.69 3.33 6.35
C LYS A 132 7.26 3.55 6.84
N TRP A 133 6.30 2.90 6.19
CA TRP A 133 4.92 2.82 6.68
C TRP A 133 4.77 1.83 7.84
N GLY A 134 4.01 2.20 8.86
CA GLY A 134 3.83 1.46 10.10
C GLY A 134 4.71 1.98 11.23
N HIS A 135 4.80 1.19 12.30
CA HIS A 135 5.69 1.49 13.43
C HIS A 135 7.14 1.28 13.03
N CYS A 136 8.05 1.96 13.74
CA CYS A 136 9.47 1.68 13.63
C CYS A 136 9.78 0.25 14.09
N ASP A 137 10.85 -0.31 13.54
CA ASP A 137 11.21 -1.69 13.80
C ASP A 137 11.54 -1.87 15.30
N SER A 138 11.04 -2.96 15.87
CA SER A 138 11.21 -3.30 17.28
C SER A 138 11.45 -4.79 17.40
N ALA A 139 12.45 -5.14 18.22
CA ALA A 139 12.76 -6.53 18.50
C ALA A 139 11.54 -7.24 19.13
N PRO A 140 11.31 -8.51 18.78
CA PRO A 140 10.22 -9.26 19.37
C PRO A 140 10.40 -9.40 20.88
N HIS A 141 9.32 -9.20 21.62
CA HIS A 141 9.26 -9.45 23.05
C HIS A 141 7.94 -10.10 23.42
N ILE A 142 7.99 -10.98 24.42
CA ILE A 142 6.82 -11.63 24.99
C ILE A 142 6.15 -10.62 25.92
N VAL A 143 4.90 -10.26 25.60
CA VAL A 143 4.06 -9.37 26.40
C VAL A 143 3.42 -10.15 27.53
N SER A 144 2.87 -11.32 27.21
CA SER A 144 2.34 -12.27 28.17
C SER A 144 2.73 -13.68 27.74
N GLY A 145 3.37 -14.40 28.66
CA GLY A 145 3.66 -15.82 28.50
C GLY A 145 2.48 -16.65 28.97
N GLY A 146 2.26 -17.81 28.34
CA GLY A 146 1.25 -18.75 28.79
C GLY A 146 1.56 -19.29 30.19
N GLU A 147 0.51 -19.73 30.87
CA GLU A 147 0.64 -20.39 32.16
C GLU A 147 1.11 -21.85 32.00
N ASP A 148 1.64 -22.42 33.07
CA ASP A 148 1.94 -23.85 33.12
C ASP A 148 0.64 -24.65 33.07
N VAL A 149 0.54 -25.58 32.12
CA VAL A 149 -0.66 -26.41 31.93
C VAL A 149 -0.30 -27.89 32.08
N GLU A 150 -1.07 -28.60 32.89
CA GLU A 150 -0.98 -30.05 33.02
C GLU A 150 -2.04 -30.74 32.14
N VAL A 151 -1.60 -31.66 31.28
CA VAL A 151 -2.49 -32.46 30.43
C VAL A 151 -2.13 -33.94 30.50
N LEU A 152 -3.12 -34.80 30.33
CA LEU A 152 -2.89 -36.23 30.18
C LEU A 152 -2.16 -36.52 28.87
N LEU A 153 -1.23 -37.48 28.89
CA LEU A 153 -0.49 -37.88 27.70
C LEU A 153 -1.44 -38.28 26.56
N GLY A 154 -1.18 -37.75 25.37
CA GLY A 154 -2.00 -37.97 24.18
C GLY A 154 -3.22 -37.05 24.05
N GLN A 155 -3.48 -36.18 25.02
CA GLN A 155 -4.47 -35.11 24.89
C GLN A 155 -3.87 -33.87 24.21
N PRO A 156 -4.69 -33.08 23.48
CA PRO A 156 -4.25 -31.81 22.91
C PRO A 156 -3.91 -30.79 24.02
N LEU A 157 -2.88 -29.98 23.79
CA LEU A 157 -2.46 -28.88 24.65
C LEU A 157 -2.50 -27.58 23.85
N ALA A 158 -2.99 -26.50 24.47
CA ALA A 158 -2.92 -25.14 23.96
C ALA A 158 -2.22 -24.25 24.99
N VAL A 159 -1.24 -23.47 24.55
CA VAL A 159 -0.51 -22.50 25.37
C VAL A 159 -0.61 -21.15 24.67
N ASP A 160 -1.15 -20.16 25.37
CA ASP A 160 -1.27 -18.82 24.84
C ASP A 160 0.05 -18.07 24.97
N CYS A 161 0.40 -17.24 23.98
CA CYS A 161 1.56 -16.36 24.09
C CYS A 161 1.31 -15.09 23.27
N GLU A 162 1.28 -13.94 23.94
CA GLU A 162 1.20 -12.64 23.27
C GLU A 162 2.61 -12.13 23.02
N ILE A 163 2.96 -11.93 21.75
CA ILE A 163 4.27 -11.44 21.33
C ILE A 163 4.04 -10.18 20.51
N LYS A 164 4.83 -9.13 20.80
CA LYS A 164 4.84 -7.90 20.02
C LYS A 164 6.20 -7.70 19.36
N GLY A 165 6.17 -7.14 18.16
CA GLY A 165 7.35 -6.81 17.38
C GLY A 165 6.96 -6.16 16.06
N ALA A 166 7.87 -5.39 15.49
CA ALA A 166 7.74 -4.83 14.15
C ALA A 166 9.02 -5.16 13.37
N PRO A 167 8.96 -5.94 12.27
CA PRO A 167 7.77 -6.59 11.71
C PRO A 167 7.18 -7.67 12.63
N ILE A 168 6.01 -8.20 12.23
CA ILE A 168 5.36 -9.31 12.93
C ILE A 168 6.35 -10.48 13.07
N PRO A 169 6.62 -10.96 14.29
CA PRO A 169 7.61 -12.00 14.51
C PRO A 169 7.08 -13.41 14.22
N SER A 170 7.98 -14.31 13.85
CA SER A 170 7.69 -15.74 13.75
C SER A 170 7.79 -16.40 15.12
N VAL A 171 6.78 -17.18 15.50
CA VAL A 171 6.74 -17.94 16.76
C VAL A 171 7.12 -19.39 16.49
N THR A 172 7.94 -19.96 17.37
CA THR A 172 8.37 -21.36 17.29
C THR A 172 8.21 -22.04 18.64
N TRP A 173 7.60 -23.22 18.62
CA TRP A 173 7.34 -24.02 19.82
C TRP A 173 8.24 -25.25 19.87
N TYR A 174 8.74 -25.56 21.06
CA TYR A 174 9.56 -26.72 21.34
C TYR A 174 8.88 -27.62 22.38
N PHE A 175 8.91 -28.92 22.15
CA PHE A 175 8.51 -29.93 23.13
C PHE A 175 9.65 -30.93 23.30
N ASN A 176 10.15 -31.09 24.53
CA ASN A 176 11.32 -31.93 24.82
C ASN A 176 12.51 -31.66 23.89
N GLU A 177 12.85 -30.38 23.67
CA GLU A 177 13.94 -29.95 22.77
C GLU A 177 13.73 -30.28 21.27
N VAL A 178 12.54 -30.73 20.88
CA VAL A 178 12.17 -31.00 19.49
C VAL A 178 11.25 -29.92 18.96
N PHE A 179 11.53 -29.42 17.74
CA PHE A 179 10.68 -28.45 17.04
C PHE A 179 9.35 -29.09 16.63
N HIS A 180 8.24 -28.45 16.99
CA HIS A 180 6.90 -28.88 16.59
C HIS A 180 6.18 -27.78 15.79
N MET A 181 5.89 -28.06 14.51
CA MET A 181 5.30 -27.12 13.55
C MET A 181 3.77 -26.97 13.66
N PHE A 182 3.09 -27.86 14.39
CA PHE A 182 1.63 -27.85 14.56
C PHE A 182 1.20 -27.13 15.84
N ALA A 183 1.68 -25.91 16.05
CA ALA A 183 1.04 -24.98 16.96
C ALA A 183 0.14 -24.08 16.12
N ASN A 184 -1.17 -24.23 16.25
CA ASN A 184 -2.10 -23.29 15.61
C ASN A 184 -1.93 -21.93 16.30
N VAL A 185 -1.17 -21.04 15.67
CA VAL A 185 -1.06 -19.65 16.10
C VAL A 185 -2.35 -18.95 15.67
N PHE A 186 -3.29 -18.79 16.59
CA PHE A 186 -4.36 -17.81 16.40
C PHE A 186 -3.75 -16.44 16.70
N GLN A 187 -3.42 -15.73 15.63
CA GLN A 187 -2.90 -14.36 15.67
C GLN A 187 -4.04 -13.34 15.65
#